data_AF-A0A167X2H5-F1
#
_entry.id   AF-A0A167X2H5-F1
#
_cell.length_a   1.000
_cell.length_b   1.000
_cell.length_c   1.000
_cell.angle_alpha   90.00
_cell.angle_beta   90.00
_cell.angle_gamma   90.00
#
_symmetry.space_group_name_H-M   'P 1'
#
loop_
_entity.id
_entity.type
_entity.pdbx_description
1 polymer ?
#
loop_
_entity_poly.entity_id
_entity_poly.type
_entity_poly.pdbx_seq_one_letter_code
_entity_poly.pdbx_strand_id
1 'polypeptide(L)'
;MESPSKTSEGTGTQAEAPLYTQSSPTEEPPLPDVATPLPTLNHDIERQTLAVEPFRPILEVLKQIEEEDTELAFRAAHLVGYIRCLWESCVSKHTDIQQLEEENEKLRTGNIQLCNEGNRLKRYQDEQVSRLHAIDDALDEVRGRLIGVLKVWNDRSVGDLAILPEDGFPRC
;
A
#
# COMPACT_ATOMS: atom_id res chain seq x y z
N MET A 1 22.51 -30.05 34.48
CA MET A 1 22.55 -31.52 34.41
C MET A 1 21.12 -32.02 34.24
N GLU A 2 20.94 -32.84 33.20
CA GLU A 2 19.93 -33.91 33.05
C GLU A 2 18.43 -33.57 32.95
N SER A 3 17.92 -33.73 31.71
CA SER A 3 16.63 -34.38 31.43
C SER A 3 16.69 -35.86 31.83
N PRO A 4 15.56 -36.59 31.95
CA PRO A 4 15.16 -37.43 30.79
C PRO A 4 13.65 -37.79 30.62
N SER A 5 13.33 -38.15 29.35
CA SER A 5 12.46 -39.26 28.86
C SER A 5 10.92 -39.26 28.90
N LYS A 6 10.34 -38.96 27.71
CA LYS A 6 9.46 -39.75 26.81
C LYS A 6 8.73 -41.04 27.29
N THR A 7 7.42 -41.13 27.01
CA THR A 7 6.57 -42.25 26.46
C THR A 7 5.10 -41.74 26.37
N SER A 8 4.12 -42.39 25.75
CA SER A 8 3.82 -42.79 24.34
C SER A 8 2.28 -42.99 24.28
N GLU A 9 1.64 -42.64 23.14
CA GLU A 9 0.34 -43.11 22.59
C GLU A 9 -0.96 -43.03 23.45
N GLY A 10 -2.16 -42.72 22.92
CA GLY A 10 -2.57 -42.45 21.55
C GLY A 10 -4.07 -42.10 21.42
N THR A 11 -4.41 -41.70 20.19
CA THR A 11 -5.69 -41.78 19.44
C THR A 11 -6.87 -40.86 19.80
N GLY A 12 -7.27 -40.01 18.83
CA GLY A 12 -8.60 -39.39 18.83
C GLY A 12 -8.85 -38.17 17.92
N THR A 13 -8.58 -38.28 16.62
CA THR A 13 -9.43 -37.74 15.52
C THR A 13 -9.60 -36.21 15.32
N GLN A 14 -8.94 -35.74 14.25
CA GLN A 14 -9.49 -34.90 13.16
C GLN A 14 -9.57 -33.37 13.35
N ALA A 15 -8.50 -32.69 12.91
CA ALA A 15 -8.57 -31.36 12.35
C ALA A 15 -7.64 -31.31 11.13
N GLU A 16 -8.19 -31.22 9.91
CA GLU A 16 -7.42 -30.78 8.75
C GLU A 16 -8.33 -30.24 7.64
N ALA A 17 -8.08 -28.97 7.29
CA ALA A 17 -8.54 -28.33 6.07
C ALA A 17 -7.57 -28.69 4.93
N PRO A 18 -8.03 -28.85 3.67
CA PRO A 18 -7.12 -29.23 2.60
C PRO A 18 -6.44 -28.00 2.01
N LEU A 19 -5.11 -28.00 2.06
CA LEU A 19 -4.25 -27.43 1.03
C LEU A 19 -3.59 -28.62 0.32
N TYR A 20 -3.62 -28.65 -1.01
CA TYR A 20 -2.45 -28.86 -1.89
C TYR A 20 -2.91 -29.07 -3.36
N THR A 21 -2.67 -28.03 -4.16
CA THR A 21 -1.84 -28.02 -5.38
C THR A 21 -2.16 -28.98 -6.53
N GLN A 22 -2.59 -28.41 -7.66
CA GLN A 22 -2.24 -28.90 -8.99
C GLN A 22 -1.36 -27.86 -9.70
N SER A 23 -0.21 -28.32 -10.20
CA SER A 23 0.65 -27.59 -11.13
C SER A 23 0.35 -28.05 -12.55
N SER A 24 0.38 -27.14 -13.53
CA SER A 24 0.82 -27.40 -14.91
C SER A 24 1.19 -26.09 -15.61
N PRO A 25 2.15 -26.12 -16.56
CA PRO A 25 3.02 -25.01 -16.91
C PRO A 25 2.41 -24.14 -18.01
N THR A 26 2.62 -22.83 -17.96
CA THR A 26 2.32 -21.94 -19.09
C THR A 26 3.63 -21.34 -19.58
N GLU A 27 3.92 -21.59 -20.86
CA GLU A 27 5.03 -21.11 -21.65
C GLU A 27 5.27 -19.60 -21.48
N GLU A 28 6.52 -19.25 -21.26
CA GLU A 28 7.07 -17.91 -21.33
C GLU A 28 7.14 -17.46 -22.81
N PRO A 29 6.53 -16.32 -23.20
CA PRO A 29 6.73 -15.76 -24.53
C PRO A 29 8.03 -14.93 -24.58
N PRO A 30 8.74 -14.90 -25.72
CA PRO A 30 10.09 -14.38 -25.83
C PRO A 30 10.14 -12.84 -25.75
N LEU A 31 11.20 -12.36 -25.08
CA LEU A 31 11.60 -10.96 -24.98
C LEU A 31 11.55 -10.23 -26.34
N PRO A 32 10.95 -9.03 -26.41
CA PRO A 32 11.37 -8.05 -27.39
C PRO A 32 12.64 -7.38 -26.87
N ASP A 33 13.74 -7.62 -27.58
CA ASP A 33 15.03 -6.94 -27.46
C ASP A 33 14.85 -5.45 -27.82
N VAL A 34 14.21 -4.69 -26.92
CA VAL A 34 14.21 -3.23 -26.97
C VAL A 34 15.33 -2.80 -26.05
N ALA A 35 16.50 -2.56 -26.65
CA ALA A 35 17.54 -1.75 -26.06
C ALA A 35 16.93 -0.39 -25.69
N THR A 36 16.35 -0.34 -24.51
CA THR A 36 15.91 0.88 -23.87
C THR A 36 17.21 1.59 -23.53
N PRO A 37 17.50 2.77 -24.09
CA PRO A 37 18.66 3.53 -23.64
C PRO A 37 18.47 3.70 -22.14
N LEU A 38 19.43 3.23 -21.34
CA LEU A 38 19.38 3.37 -19.89
C LEU A 38 19.08 4.87 -19.60
N PRO A 39 18.01 5.21 -18.86
CA PRO A 39 17.67 6.61 -18.55
C PRO A 39 18.87 7.39 -18.00
N THR A 40 19.74 6.67 -17.27
CA THR A 40 20.99 7.14 -16.69
C THR A 40 21.98 7.64 -17.75
N LEU A 41 22.12 6.96 -18.88
CA LEU A 41 23.11 7.30 -19.92
C LEU A 41 22.78 8.64 -20.59
N ASN A 42 21.51 8.87 -20.91
CA ASN A 42 21.08 10.11 -21.55
C ASN A 42 21.19 11.30 -20.60
N HIS A 43 20.81 11.13 -19.33
CA HIS A 43 20.97 12.17 -18.31
C HIS A 43 22.43 12.52 -18.04
N ASP A 44 23.33 11.54 -18.03
CA ASP A 44 24.75 11.79 -17.84
C ASP A 44 25.37 12.54 -19.03
N ILE A 45 24.93 12.24 -20.26
CA ILE A 45 25.37 12.96 -21.48
C ILE A 45 24.85 14.41 -21.47
N GLU A 46 23.59 14.64 -21.10
CA GLU A 46 23.02 15.99 -20.97
C GLU A 46 23.73 16.79 -19.87
N ARG A 47 23.95 16.19 -18.70
CA ARG A 47 24.69 16.80 -17.58
C ARG A 47 26.11 17.18 -17.97
N GLN A 48 26.81 16.32 -18.71
CA GLN A 48 28.14 16.61 -19.23
C GLN A 48 28.12 17.73 -20.28
N THR A 49 27.10 17.78 -21.14
CA THR A 49 26.96 18.82 -22.16
C THR A 49 26.76 20.19 -21.53
N LEU A 50 25.83 20.29 -20.56
CA LEU A 50 25.55 21.51 -19.79
C LEU A 50 26.75 22.00 -18.96
N ALA A 51 27.64 21.09 -18.58
CA ALA A 51 28.85 21.42 -17.85
C ALA A 51 29.98 21.99 -18.74
N VAL A 52 30.12 21.49 -19.97
CA VAL A 52 31.27 21.79 -20.83
C VAL A 52 31.02 22.97 -21.77
N GLU A 53 29.80 23.12 -22.28
CA GLU A 53 29.44 24.16 -23.24
C GLU A 53 29.77 25.60 -22.77
N PRO A 54 29.52 26.00 -21.51
CA PRO A 54 29.74 27.38 -21.05
C PRO A 54 31.22 27.80 -21.03
N PHE A 55 32.15 26.85 -20.94
CA PHE A 55 33.57 27.14 -20.81
C PHE A 55 34.32 27.20 -22.14
N ARG A 56 33.70 26.79 -23.26
CA ARG A 56 34.33 26.84 -24.60
C ARG A 56 34.95 28.20 -24.95
N PRO A 57 34.27 29.36 -24.74
CA PRO A 57 34.86 30.66 -25.05
C PRO A 57 36.07 30.98 -24.17
N ILE A 58 36.02 30.58 -22.89
CA ILE A 58 37.09 30.82 -21.93
C ILE A 58 38.34 30.02 -22.30
N LEU A 59 38.17 28.78 -22.77
CA LEU A 59 39.27 27.95 -23.24
C LEU A 59 39.97 28.55 -24.46
N GLU A 60 39.23 29.20 -25.37
CA GLU A 60 39.82 29.89 -26.53
C GLU A 60 40.62 31.14 -26.09
N VAL A 61 40.11 31.90 -25.11
CA VAL A 61 40.85 33.04 -24.54
C VAL A 61 42.12 32.58 -23.80
N LEU A 62 42.06 31.48 -23.05
CA LEU A 62 43.24 30.93 -22.38
C LEU A 62 44.33 30.55 -23.39
N LYS A 63 43.95 30.01 -24.54
CA LYS A 63 44.88 29.67 -25.63
C LYS A 63 45.54 30.92 -26.22
N GLN A 64 44.81 32.01 -26.37
CA GLN A 64 45.38 33.30 -26.82
C GLN A 64 46.37 33.87 -25.78
N ILE A 65 46.04 33.77 -24.49
CA ILE A 65 46.94 34.23 -23.42
C ILE A 65 48.21 33.36 -23.38
N GLU A 66 48.12 32.05 -23.62
CA GLU A 66 49.28 31.15 -23.64
C GLU A 66 50.32 31.53 -24.70
N GLU A 67 49.88 32.11 -25.83
CA GLU A 67 50.75 32.63 -26.89
C GLU A 67 51.53 33.89 -26.45
N GLU A 68 51.00 34.68 -25.51
CA GLU A 68 51.59 35.94 -25.03
C GLU A 68 52.38 35.77 -23.71
N ASP A 69 51.81 35.06 -22.73
CA ASP A 69 52.36 34.84 -21.39
C ASP A 69 51.90 33.48 -20.83
N THR A 70 52.82 32.51 -20.87
CA THR A 70 52.56 31.13 -20.45
C THR A 70 52.32 31.01 -18.93
N GLU A 71 52.94 31.85 -18.10
CA GLU A 71 52.78 31.80 -16.65
C GLU A 71 51.42 32.39 -16.24
N LEU A 72 50.99 33.47 -16.90
CA LEU A 72 49.65 34.01 -16.73
C LEU A 72 48.58 33.02 -17.19
N ALA A 73 48.76 32.39 -18.36
CA ALA A 73 47.86 31.38 -18.88
C ALA A 73 47.71 30.20 -17.92
N PHE A 74 48.80 29.71 -17.33
CA PHE A 74 48.77 28.62 -16.35
C PHE A 74 47.94 28.97 -15.11
N ARG A 75 48.14 30.17 -14.55
CA ARG A 75 47.37 30.64 -13.38
C ARG A 75 45.89 30.81 -13.70
N ALA A 76 45.58 31.37 -14.87
CA ALA A 76 44.22 31.54 -15.34
C ALA A 76 43.54 30.19 -15.59
N ALA A 77 44.23 29.24 -16.23
CA ALA A 77 43.74 27.89 -16.47
C ALA A 77 43.44 27.15 -15.14
N HIS A 78 44.29 27.31 -14.13
CA HIS A 78 44.07 26.73 -12.81
C HIS A 78 42.79 27.28 -12.15
N LEU A 79 42.55 28.59 -12.22
CA LEU A 79 41.32 29.19 -11.71
C LEU A 79 40.08 28.71 -12.48
N VAL A 80 40.17 28.67 -13.82
CA VAL A 80 39.08 28.19 -14.68
C VAL A 80 38.76 26.72 -14.37
N GLY A 81 39.78 25.90 -14.10
CA GLY A 81 39.61 24.52 -13.65
C GLY A 81 38.78 24.42 -12.37
N TYR A 82 39.07 25.21 -11.34
CA TYR A 82 38.27 25.23 -10.11
C TYR A 82 36.82 25.67 -10.35
N ILE A 83 36.62 26.72 -11.14
CA ILE A 83 35.28 27.23 -11.44
C ILE A 83 34.47 26.18 -12.22
N ARG A 84 35.11 25.48 -13.15
CA ARG A 84 34.48 24.39 -13.90
C ARG A 84 34.04 23.24 -13.00
N CYS A 85 34.89 22.79 -12.07
CA CYS A 85 34.52 21.74 -11.12
C CYS A 85 33.32 22.15 -10.24
N LEU A 86 33.28 23.41 -9.80
CA LEU A 86 32.14 23.94 -9.04
C LEU A 86 30.86 24.00 -9.88
N TRP A 87 30.97 24.43 -11.14
CA TRP A 87 29.86 24.44 -12.09
C TRP A 87 29.31 23.04 -12.35
N GLU A 88 30.18 22.07 -12.64
CA GLU A 88 29.83 20.66 -12.82
C GLU A 88 29.05 20.11 -11.61
N SER A 89 29.52 20.41 -10.39
CA SER A 89 28.81 20.02 -9.16
C SER A 89 27.44 20.71 -9.02
N CYS A 90 27.34 22.00 -9.37
CA CYS A 90 26.09 22.75 -9.31
C CYS A 90 25.06 22.21 -10.29
N VAL A 91 25.45 21.99 -11.55
CA VAL A 91 24.58 21.43 -12.59
C VAL A 91 24.11 20.04 -12.18
N SER A 92 25.03 19.19 -11.68
CA SER A 92 24.69 17.86 -11.20
C SER A 92 23.60 17.89 -10.14
N LYS A 93 23.83 18.67 -9.06
CA LYS A 93 22.86 18.82 -7.97
C LYS A 93 21.54 19.40 -8.44
N HIS A 94 21.57 20.34 -9.39
CA HIS A 94 20.34 20.93 -9.92
C HIS A 94 19.50 19.89 -10.65
N THR A 95 20.11 19.05 -11.49
CA THR A 95 19.41 17.94 -12.15
C THR A 95 18.86 16.94 -11.14
N ASP A 96 19.63 16.59 -10.10
CA ASP A 96 19.16 15.69 -9.04
C ASP A 96 17.95 16.26 -8.30
N ILE A 97 17.97 17.57 -8.01
CA ILE A 97 16.85 18.27 -7.37
C ILE A 97 15.61 18.23 -8.27
N GLN A 98 15.75 18.51 -9.57
CA GLN A 98 14.61 18.46 -10.50
C GLN A 98 13.99 17.06 -10.56
N GLN A 99 14.82 16.01 -10.63
CA GLN A 99 14.33 14.63 -10.63
C GLN A 99 13.60 14.30 -9.33
N LEU A 100 14.18 14.68 -8.18
CA LEU A 100 13.55 14.47 -6.88
C LEU A 100 12.22 15.22 -6.74
N GLU A 101 12.14 16.45 -7.26
CA GLU A 101 10.90 17.22 -7.28
C GLU A 101 9.82 16.50 -8.12
N GLU A 102 10.17 16.01 -9.31
CA GLU A 102 9.23 15.26 -10.15
C GLU A 102 8.73 13.98 -9.48
N GLU A 103 9.63 13.20 -8.87
CA GLU A 103 9.27 11.99 -8.12
C GLU A 103 8.42 12.32 -6.90
N ASN A 104 8.70 13.41 -6.19
CA ASN A 104 7.92 13.86 -5.05
C ASN A 104 6.49 14.26 -5.47
N GLU A 105 6.32 14.95 -6.61
CA GLU A 105 4.99 15.27 -7.14
C GLU A 105 4.19 14.01 -7.50
N LYS A 106 4.84 13.02 -8.12
CA LYS A 106 4.21 11.72 -8.41
C LYS A 106 3.74 11.04 -7.12
N LEU A 107 4.61 11.01 -6.10
CA LEU A 107 4.28 10.43 -4.79
C LEU A 107 3.14 11.18 -4.09
N ARG A 108 3.15 12.51 -4.12
CA ARG A 108 2.09 13.33 -3.52
C ARG A 108 0.74 13.08 -4.18
N THR A 109 0.73 13.02 -5.51
CA THR A 109 -0.47 12.71 -6.29
C THR A 109 -0.99 11.30 -5.95
N GLY A 110 -0.11 10.31 -5.90
CA GLY A 110 -0.48 8.94 -5.50
C GLY A 110 -1.02 8.86 -4.06
N ASN A 111 -0.42 9.61 -3.13
CA ASN A 111 -0.87 9.67 -1.75
C ASN A 111 -2.30 10.24 -1.64
N ILE A 112 -2.59 11.33 -2.35
CA ILE A 112 -3.94 11.92 -2.40
C ILE A 112 -4.96 10.90 -2.92
N GLN A 113 -4.63 10.15 -3.97
CA GLN A 113 -5.51 9.11 -4.51
C GLN A 113 -5.79 8.00 -3.48
N LEU A 114 -4.75 7.50 -2.81
CA LEU A 114 -4.89 6.48 -1.77
C LEU A 114 -5.71 6.98 -0.58
N CYS A 115 -5.52 8.22 -0.15
CA CYS A 115 -6.34 8.82 0.91
C CYS A 115 -7.82 8.92 0.51
N ASN A 116 -8.10 9.32 -0.73
CA ASN A 116 -9.48 9.39 -1.25
C ASN A 116 -10.13 8.01 -1.29
N GLU A 117 -9.40 7.00 -1.75
CA GLU A 117 -9.87 5.62 -1.81
C GLU A 117 -10.10 5.04 -0.40
N GLY A 118 -9.17 5.27 0.52
CA GLY A 118 -9.31 4.89 1.93
C GLY A 118 -10.54 5.52 2.58
N ASN A 119 -10.77 6.82 2.34
CA ASN A 119 -11.97 7.52 2.82
C ASN A 119 -13.26 6.98 2.20
N ARG A 120 -13.23 6.57 0.93
CA ARG A 120 -14.37 5.93 0.25
C ARG A 120 -14.70 4.58 0.88
N LEU A 121 -13.69 3.73 1.08
CA LEU A 121 -13.87 2.41 1.69
C LEU A 121 -14.36 2.53 3.14
N LYS A 122 -13.84 3.48 3.91
CA LYS A 122 -14.30 3.73 5.27
C LYS A 122 -15.78 4.11 5.32
N ARG A 123 -16.22 5.03 4.44
CA ARG A 123 -17.66 5.38 4.35
C ARG A 123 -18.53 4.17 4.01
N TYR A 124 -18.08 3.32 3.08
CA TYR A 124 -18.80 2.10 2.75
C TYR A 124 -18.89 1.14 3.94
N GLN A 125 -17.80 0.98 4.69
CA GLN A 125 -17.78 0.19 5.91
C GLN A 125 -18.77 0.73 6.96
N ASP A 126 -18.74 2.03 7.23
CA ASP A 126 -19.62 2.69 8.21
C ASP A 126 -21.10 2.53 7.82
N GLU A 127 -21.41 2.59 6.52
CA GLU A 127 -22.75 2.32 5.99
C GLU A 127 -23.18 0.88 6.23
N GLN A 128 -22.32 -0.11 5.94
CA GLN A 128 -22.65 -1.52 6.18
C GLN A 128 -22.86 -1.80 7.67
N VAL A 129 -22.04 -1.23 8.55
CA VAL A 129 -22.19 -1.35 10.01
C VAL A 129 -23.53 -0.75 10.45
N SER A 130 -23.89 0.42 9.94
CA SER A 130 -25.18 1.06 10.24
C SER A 130 -26.37 0.20 9.81
N ARG A 131 -26.27 -0.45 8.64
CA ARG A 131 -27.30 -1.37 8.15
C ARG A 131 -27.43 -2.61 9.03
N LEU A 132 -26.31 -3.17 9.51
CA LEU A 132 -26.33 -4.31 10.42
C LEU A 132 -27.01 -3.97 11.74
N HIS A 133 -26.70 -2.82 12.34
CA HIS A 133 -27.39 -2.35 13.54
C HIS A 133 -28.90 -2.18 13.31
N ALA A 134 -29.31 -1.60 12.20
CA ALA A 134 -30.73 -1.45 11.88
C ALA A 134 -31.47 -2.81 11.76
N ILE A 135 -30.79 -3.84 11.24
CA ILE A 135 -31.35 -5.20 11.18
C ILE A 135 -31.44 -5.80 12.58
N ASP A 136 -30.41 -5.65 13.40
CA ASP A 136 -30.37 -6.15 14.78
C ASP A 136 -31.51 -5.55 15.61
N ASP A 137 -31.69 -4.23 15.53
CA ASP A 137 -32.79 -3.51 16.19
C ASP A 137 -34.17 -4.03 15.74
N ALA A 138 -34.34 -4.25 14.44
CA ALA A 138 -35.60 -4.78 13.89
C ALA A 138 -35.87 -6.23 14.35
N LEU A 139 -34.83 -7.06 14.46
CA LEU A 139 -34.95 -8.42 14.97
C LEU A 139 -35.33 -8.44 16.45
N ASP A 140 -34.73 -7.58 17.25
CA ASP A 140 -35.07 -7.43 18.67
C ASP A 140 -36.51 -6.93 18.86
N GLU A 141 -36.97 -6.01 18.01
CA GLU A 141 -38.37 -5.58 18.02
C GLU A 141 -39.34 -6.72 17.69
N VAL A 142 -39.07 -7.47 16.61
CA VAL A 142 -39.89 -8.62 16.22
C VAL A 142 -39.90 -9.68 17.33
N ARG A 143 -38.74 -9.97 17.92
CA ARG A 143 -38.61 -10.90 19.04
C ARG A 143 -39.43 -10.43 20.25
N GLY A 144 -39.34 -9.16 20.61
CA GLY A 144 -40.12 -8.57 21.71
C GLY A 144 -41.63 -8.68 21.47
N ARG A 145 -42.09 -8.36 20.26
CA ARG A 145 -43.51 -8.49 19.87
C ARG A 145 -43.98 -9.94 19.91
N LEU A 146 -43.19 -10.88 19.39
CA LEU A 146 -43.51 -12.30 19.41
C LEU A 146 -43.64 -12.84 20.84
N ILE A 147 -42.71 -12.48 21.72
CA ILE A 147 -42.79 -12.81 23.15
C ILE A 147 -44.08 -12.25 23.76
N GLY A 148 -44.46 -11.01 23.42
CA GLY A 148 -45.71 -10.41 23.87
C GLY A 148 -46.94 -11.20 23.43
N VAL A 149 -47.02 -11.58 22.15
CA VAL A 149 -48.12 -12.40 21.61
C VAL A 149 -48.19 -13.76 22.30
N LEU A 150 -47.06 -14.43 22.48
CA LEU A 150 -47.00 -15.74 23.13
C LEU A 150 -47.45 -15.67 24.60
N LYS A 151 -47.10 -14.60 25.33
CA LYS A 151 -47.60 -14.38 26.70
C LYS A 151 -49.11 -14.23 26.74
N VAL A 152 -49.68 -13.37 25.89
CA VAL A 152 -51.14 -13.17 25.82
C VAL A 152 -51.86 -14.48 25.49
N TRP A 153 -51.31 -15.27 24.56
CA TRP A 153 -51.89 -16.56 24.21
C TRP A 153 -51.83 -17.56 25.38
N ASN A 154 -50.68 -17.65 26.05
CA ASN A 154 -50.49 -18.49 27.23
C ASN A 154 -51.47 -18.14 28.35
N ASP A 155 -51.58 -16.85 28.70
CA ASP A 155 -52.46 -16.38 29.78
C ASP A 155 -53.93 -16.70 29.51
N ARG A 156 -54.36 -16.56 28.24
CA ARG A 156 -55.72 -16.94 27.82
C ARG A 156 -55.95 -18.44 27.89
N SER A 157 -54.98 -19.25 27.46
CA SER A 157 -55.09 -20.71 27.50
C SER A 157 -55.18 -21.25 28.93
N VAL A 158 -54.41 -20.69 29.86
CA VAL A 158 -54.46 -21.03 31.29
C VAL A 158 -55.79 -20.57 31.91
N GLY A 159 -56.29 -19.38 31.52
CA GLY A 159 -57.59 -18.89 31.95
C GLY A 159 -58.77 -19.79 31.52
N ASP A 160 -58.74 -20.32 30.29
CA ASP A 160 -59.76 -21.25 29.79
C ASP A 160 -59.68 -22.64 30.48
N LEU A 161 -58.50 -23.08 30.89
CA LEU A 161 -58.30 -24.33 31.66
C LEU A 161 -58.78 -24.21 33.12
N ALA A 162 -58.74 -23.02 33.72
CA ALA A 162 -59.20 -22.78 35.09
C ALA A 162 -60.73 -22.72 35.24
N ILE A 163 -61.48 -22.71 34.13
CA ILE A 163 -62.96 -22.68 34.10
C ILE A 163 -63.55 -24.10 33.95
N LEU A 164 -62.72 -25.14 33.75
CA LEU A 164 -63.20 -26.52 33.77
C LEU A 164 -63.52 -26.94 35.21
N PRO A 165 -64.74 -27.45 35.50
CA PRO A 165 -65.06 -27.96 36.83
C PRO A 165 -64.16 -29.14 37.17
N GLU A 166 -63.52 -29.08 38.33
CA GLU A 166 -62.98 -30.23 39.07
C GLU A 166 -64.15 -31.11 39.54
N ASP A 167 -64.94 -31.65 38.60
CA ASP A 167 -66.05 -32.56 38.93
C ASP A 167 -65.59 -34.00 38.79
N GLY A 168 -65.55 -34.67 39.94
CA GLY A 168 -65.02 -35.99 40.16
C GLY A 168 -65.65 -37.08 39.31
N PHE A 169 -64.79 -38.00 38.87
CA PHE A 169 -65.22 -39.27 38.30
C PHE A 169 -65.94 -40.12 39.37
N PRO A 170 -67.15 -40.66 39.09
CA PRO A 170 -67.75 -41.66 39.96
C PRO A 170 -66.98 -42.98 39.78
N ARG A 171 -66.44 -43.50 40.88
CA ARG A 171 -65.92 -44.88 40.94
C ARG A 171 -67.11 -45.83 40.84
N CYS A 172 -67.13 -46.65 39.79
CA CYS A 172 -67.92 -47.88 39.74
C CYS A 172 -67.26 -48.96 40.60
#